data_AF-A0A452GQT6-F1
#
_entry.id   AF-A0A452GQT6-F1
#
_cell.length_a   1.000
_cell.length_b   1.000
_cell.length_c   1.000
_cell.angle_alpha   90.00
_cell.angle_beta   90.00
_cell.angle_gamma   90.00
#
_symmetry.space_group_name_H-M   'P 1'
#
loop_
_entity.id
_entity.type
_entity.pdbx_description
1 polymer ?
#
loop_
_entity_poly.entity_id
_entity_poly.type
_entity_poly.pdbx_seq_one_letter_code
_entity_poly.pdbx_strand_id
1 'polypeptide(L)' 'AATAMAGILAWFWNERFWLPHNVTWADLKNTEEASFPQAEDLYLAFPLAFCIFMIRLVFER' A
#
# COMPACT_ATOMS: atom_id res chain seq x y z
N ALA A 1 -19.74 4.92 8.24
CA ALA A 1 -18.51 5.51 7.69
C ALA A 1 -17.34 4.53 7.72
N ALA A 2 -16.91 4.03 8.91
CA ALA A 2 -15.78 3.10 9.02
C ALA A 2 -15.96 1.77 8.26
N THR A 3 -17.16 1.19 8.24
CA THR A 3 -17.47 -0.05 7.50
C THR A 3 -17.40 0.11 5.98
N ALA A 4 -17.79 1.26 5.44
CA ALA A 4 -17.68 1.54 4.01
C ALA A 4 -16.20 1.65 3.58
N MET A 5 -15.37 2.30 4.41
CA MET A 5 -13.94 2.44 4.13
C MET A 5 -13.23 1.09 4.18
N ALA A 6 -13.54 0.23 5.16
CA ALA A 6 -13.01 -1.13 5.24
C ALA A 6 -13.39 -1.99 4.02
N GLY A 7 -14.64 -1.86 3.52
CA GLY A 7 -15.09 -2.56 2.32
C GLY A 7 -14.35 -2.15 1.05
N ILE A 8 -14.10 -0.85 0.87
CA ILE A 8 -13.34 -0.32 -0.29
C ILE A 8 -11.89 -0.80 -0.24
N LEU A 9 -11.26 -0.76 0.93
CA LEU A 9 -9.88 -1.22 1.11
C LEU A 9 -9.76 -2.72 0.84
N ALA A 10 -10.69 -3.54 1.32
CA ALA A 10 -10.70 -4.99 1.06
C ALA A 10 -10.91 -5.33 -0.43
N TRP A 11 -11.72 -4.54 -1.14
CA TRP A 11 -11.88 -4.68 -2.58
C TRP A 11 -10.63 -4.24 -3.36
N PHE A 12 -10.03 -3.12 -2.98
CA PHE A 12 -8.83 -2.59 -3.63
C PHE A 12 -7.61 -3.49 -3.41
N TRP A 13 -7.44 -4.04 -2.21
CA TRP A 13 -6.36 -4.95 -1.83
C TRP A 13 -6.64 -6.43 -2.13
N ASN A 14 -7.50 -6.70 -3.10
CA ASN A 14 -7.84 -8.08 -3.47
C ASN A 14 -6.60 -8.87 -3.93
N GLU A 15 -6.39 -10.05 -3.33
CA GLU A 15 -5.22 -10.89 -3.59
C GLU A 15 -5.10 -11.31 -5.06
N ARG A 16 -6.21 -11.51 -5.77
CA ARG A 16 -6.16 -11.95 -7.18
C ARG A 16 -5.66 -10.88 -8.14
N PHE A 17 -5.73 -9.61 -7.76
CA PHE A 17 -5.24 -8.51 -8.58
C PHE A 17 -3.76 -8.23 -8.32
N TRP A 18 -3.35 -8.27 -7.05
CA TRP A 18 -1.99 -7.89 -6.64
C TRP A 18 -1.02 -9.07 -6.58
N LEU A 19 -1.50 -10.29 -6.28
CA LEU A 19 -0.66 -11.46 -6.07
C LEU A 19 -0.88 -12.54 -7.13
N PRO A 20 0.16 -13.36 -7.41
CA PRO A 20 0.00 -14.55 -8.24
C PRO A 20 -0.92 -15.58 -7.57
N HIS A 21 -1.40 -16.55 -8.37
CA HIS A 21 -2.46 -17.53 -8.02
C HIS A 21 -2.18 -18.47 -6.83
N ASN A 22 -1.04 -18.33 -6.15
CA ASN A 22 -0.60 -19.26 -5.12
C ASN A 22 0.02 -18.56 -3.90
N VAL A 23 -0.13 -17.24 -3.78
CA VAL A 23 0.43 -16.43 -2.69
C VAL A 23 -0.67 -15.55 -2.11
N THR A 24 -0.76 -15.50 -0.78
CA THR A 24 -1.69 -14.64 -0.05
C THR A 24 -0.96 -13.49 0.66
N TRP A 25 -1.68 -12.45 1.07
CA TRP A 25 -1.07 -11.41 1.91
C TRP A 25 -0.56 -11.96 3.25
N ALA A 26 -1.14 -13.07 3.73
CA ALA A 26 -0.69 -13.74 4.95
C ALA A 26 0.69 -14.40 4.80
N ASP A 27 1.01 -14.92 3.61
CA ASP A 27 2.35 -15.49 3.31
C ASP A 27 3.44 -14.41 3.27
N LEU A 28 3.08 -13.18 2.89
CA LEU A 28 3.99 -12.03 2.83
C LEU A 28 4.14 -11.31 4.18
N LYS A 29 3.58 -11.88 5.26
CA LYS A 29 3.73 -11.29 6.60
C LYS A 29 5.15 -11.49 7.10
N ASN A 30 5.75 -10.43 7.63
CA ASN A 30 7.08 -10.49 8.22
C ASN A 30 7.18 -11.62 9.24
N THR A 31 8.13 -12.52 9.00
CA THR A 31 8.50 -13.61 9.89
C THR A 31 9.90 -13.34 10.43
N GLU A 32 10.25 -13.98 11.54
CA GLU A 32 11.51 -13.77 12.26
C GLU A 32 12.74 -14.08 11.39
N GLU A 33 12.55 -14.88 10.33
CA GLU A 33 13.58 -15.31 9.38
C GLU A 33 13.62 -14.46 8.09
N ALA A 34 12.57 -13.71 7.77
CA ALA A 34 12.48 -12.97 6.51
C ALA A 34 11.61 -11.71 6.61
N SER A 35 12.19 -10.57 6.21
CA SER A 35 11.50 -9.29 6.09
C SER A 35 11.03 -9.07 4.66
N PHE A 36 9.72 -9.09 4.45
CA PHE A 36 9.05 -8.78 3.19
C PHE A 36 8.46 -7.37 3.21
N PRO A 37 8.52 -6.63 2.09
CA PRO A 37 7.87 -5.33 1.96
C PRO A 37 6.36 -5.49 2.17
N GLN A 38 5.80 -4.71 3.08
CA GLN A 38 4.39 -4.86 3.45
C GLN A 38 3.50 -4.05 2.50
N ALA A 39 2.29 -4.54 2.27
CA ALA A 39 1.25 -3.78 1.56
C ALA A 39 1.02 -2.39 2.20
N GLU A 40 1.20 -2.30 3.52
CA GLU A 40 1.08 -1.06 4.28
C GLU A 40 2.10 0.02 3.86
N ASP A 41 3.29 -0.37 3.37
CA ASP A 41 4.29 0.58 2.90
C ASP A 41 3.80 1.36 1.66
N LEU A 42 2.85 0.81 0.91
CA LEU A 42 2.22 1.52 -0.21
C LEU A 42 1.42 2.74 0.26
N TYR A 43 0.90 2.73 1.50
CA TYR A 43 0.27 3.93 2.07
C TYR A 43 1.29 5.05 2.33
N LEU A 44 2.55 4.73 2.59
CA LEU A 44 3.63 5.72 2.75
C LEU A 44 4.03 6.36 1.41
N ALA A 45 3.79 5.68 0.28
CA ALA A 45 4.02 6.24 -1.05
C ALA A 45 3.12 7.46 -1.34
N PHE A 46 1.90 7.48 -0.80
CA PHE A 46 0.95 8.60 -0.97
C PHE A 46 1.45 9.94 -0.38
N PRO A 47 1.79 10.04 0.92
CA PRO A 47 2.36 11.26 1.48
C PRO A 47 3.70 11.60 0.85
N LEU A 48 4.52 10.61 0.48
CA LEU A 48 5.78 10.86 -0.23
C LEU A 48 5.54 11.52 -1.59
N ALA A 49 4.61 11.00 -2.39
CA ALA A 49 4.23 11.60 -3.67
C ALA A 49 3.71 13.03 -3.47
N PHE A 50 2.83 13.25 -2.47
CA PHE A 50 2.34 14.58 -2.13
C PHE A 50 3.48 15.54 -1.75
N CYS A 51 4.44 15.10 -0.93
CA CYS A 51 5.62 15.89 -0.59
C CYS A 51 6.44 16.29 -1.82
N ILE A 52 6.69 15.34 -2.73
CA ILE A 52 7.41 15.61 -3.99
C ILE A 52 6.64 16.64 -4.82
N PHE A 53 5.32 16.49 -4.95
CA PHE A 53 4.47 17.48 -5.64
C PHE A 53 4.53 18.87 -5.01
N MET A 54 4.53 18.96 -3.68
CA MET A 54 4.65 20.24 -2.97
C MET A 54 6.01 20.90 -3.19
N ILE A 55 7.10 20.12 -3.09
CA ILE A 55 8.45 20.60 -3.40
C ILE A 55 8.47 21.14 -4.83
N ARG A 56 7.97 20.35 -5.79
CA ARG A 56 7.89 20.77 -7.19
C ARG A 56 7.12 22.08 -7.35
N LEU A 57 5.98 22.23 -6.70
CA LEU A 57 5.18 23.46 -6.75
C LEU A 57 5.95 24.67 -6.20
N VAL A 58 6.72 24.50 -5.13
CA VAL A 58 7.52 25.58 -4.53
C VAL A 58 8.69 26.00 -5.44
N PHE A 59 9.31 25.05 -6.13
CA PHE A 59 10.48 25.30 -6.98
C PHE A 59 10.14 25.67 -8.44
N GLU A 60 9.00 25.21 -8.98
CA GLU A 60 8.51 25.56 -10.33
C GLU A 60 7.62 26.83 -10.32
N ARG A 61 7.55 27.56 -9.21
CA ARG A 61 7.03 28.93 -9.10
C ARG A 61 8.17 29.93 -9.12
#